data_AF-A0A2E6BFW0-F1
#
_entry.id   AF-A0A2E6BFW0-F1
#
_cell.length_a   1.000
_cell.length_b   1.000
_cell.length_c   1.000
_cell.angle_alpha   90.00
_cell.angle_beta   90.00
_cell.angle_gamma   90.00
#
_symmetry.space_group_name_H-M   'P 1'
#
loop_
_entity.id
_entity.type
_entity.pdbx_description
1 polymer ?
#
loop_
_entity_poly.entity_id
_entity_poly.type
_entity_poly.pdbx_seq_one_letter_code
_entity_poly.pdbx_strand_id
1 'polypeptide(L)'
;MKSTWHALVNRSINIRQGEGPSLFLSALYYFLLLCAYYIIRPIRDDMGAAGGVENLAWLFTGTLIGMMLLHPVYTAMVARFTRRQFIALVYRFFIAQLIIFYLAFQALDGISEVWAGRVFFIWASVFNLFVVSVFWSLVNDVFRPSQSKRLFGVIAVGGTAGALMGSTITSILSSALGPVTLLLVSAALLEIAARVSRYLSDNEQSLAMAAIDDEATGQDKDMRNIERPDAATLTQQVSDKQKEIIGGGVWEGLTHVMRSPYLLGIALLMLMFTIVSTYLYFAQIAIVNEAFGDDRVARTQLFANRDVIVNSITLVVQMFLTGRILRWLGIGVSLALLPLVSFVGFGMLAVAPVLLVVIAFDVIRRAGNFAIQRPARESLYTVVSRTDKYKAKNFNDTFVYRVGDQVGAWSYTAMAWFGMGLTGLALTMLPVSLLWFFLALWLGRKYKDTYQEQTESR
;
A
#
# COMPACT_ATOMS: atom_id res chain seq x y z
N MET A 1 7.71 -11.33 33.97
CA MET A 1 6.84 -10.78 32.90
C MET A 1 7.59 -10.35 31.64
N LYS A 2 8.80 -9.75 31.71
CA LYS A 2 9.59 -9.43 30.49
C LYS A 2 10.09 -10.69 29.73
N SER A 3 10.42 -11.78 30.41
CA SER A 3 11.02 -12.99 29.78
C SER A 3 10.05 -13.81 28.92
N THR A 4 8.78 -13.90 29.29
CA THR A 4 7.77 -14.69 28.55
C THR A 4 7.32 -14.02 27.26
N TRP A 5 7.26 -12.69 27.22
CA TRP A 5 6.93 -11.95 25.99
C TRP A 5 8.05 -12.04 24.96
N HIS A 6 9.31 -11.86 25.37
CA HIS A 6 10.47 -12.06 24.50
C HIS A 6 10.55 -13.49 23.96
N ALA A 7 10.26 -14.50 24.78
CA ALA A 7 10.26 -15.90 24.34
C ALA A 7 9.13 -16.22 23.34
N LEU A 8 7.93 -15.67 23.53
CA LEU A 8 6.79 -15.84 22.59
C LEU A 8 7.03 -15.13 21.26
N VAL A 9 7.60 -13.92 21.30
CA VAL A 9 7.97 -13.14 20.12
C VAL A 9 9.11 -13.84 19.36
N ASN A 10 10.15 -14.33 20.04
CA ASN A 10 11.22 -15.11 19.39
C ASN A 10 10.72 -16.44 18.82
N ARG A 11 9.78 -17.13 19.48
CA ARG A 11 9.24 -18.40 18.98
C ARG A 11 8.30 -18.23 17.78
N SER A 12 7.68 -17.06 17.62
CA SER A 12 6.75 -16.75 16.53
C SER A 12 7.43 -16.06 15.34
N ILE A 13 8.46 -15.24 15.60
CA ILE A 13 9.18 -14.44 14.59
C ILE A 13 10.54 -15.09 14.25
N ASN A 14 11.01 -16.05 15.05
CA ASN A 14 12.28 -16.77 14.88
C ASN A 14 13.46 -15.80 14.59
N ILE A 15 13.52 -14.68 15.32
CA ILE A 15 14.56 -13.66 15.15
C ILE A 15 15.91 -14.26 15.57
N ARG A 16 16.86 -14.27 14.63
CA ARG A 16 18.23 -14.75 14.85
C ARG A 16 19.08 -13.71 15.58
N GLN A 17 20.14 -14.15 16.27
CA GLN A 17 21.03 -13.21 16.95
C GLN A 17 21.75 -12.35 15.89
N GLY A 18 21.77 -11.03 16.08
CA GLY A 18 22.31 -10.06 15.09
C GLY A 18 21.29 -9.43 14.13
N GLU A 19 20.12 -10.04 13.90
CA GLU A 19 19.08 -9.48 13.00
C GLU A 19 18.22 -8.37 13.64
N GLY A 20 18.24 -8.27 14.98
CA GLY A 20 17.37 -7.38 15.77
C GLY A 20 17.54 -5.88 15.43
N PRO A 21 18.76 -5.33 15.41
CA PRO A 21 18.98 -3.92 15.10
C PRO A 21 18.52 -3.53 13.68
N SER A 22 18.85 -4.31 12.65
CA SER A 22 18.39 -4.07 11.26
C SER A 22 16.88 -4.11 11.15
N LEU A 23 16.26 -5.09 11.82
CA LEU A 23 14.82 -5.25 11.85
C LEU A 23 14.15 -4.05 12.51
N PHE A 24 14.62 -3.64 13.69
CA PHE A 24 14.07 -2.52 14.42
C PHE A 24 14.24 -1.21 13.64
N LEU A 25 15.42 -0.94 13.09
CA LEU A 25 15.68 0.27 12.30
C LEU A 25 14.82 0.31 11.03
N SER A 26 14.64 -0.83 10.36
CA SER A 26 13.79 -0.92 9.17
C SER A 26 12.30 -0.75 9.51
N ALA A 27 11.86 -1.32 10.63
CA ALA A 27 10.50 -1.14 11.14
C ALA A 27 10.25 0.32 11.59
N LEU A 28 11.20 0.93 12.30
CA LEU A 28 11.16 2.35 12.71
C LEU A 28 11.17 3.27 11.50
N TYR A 29 12.00 2.97 10.51
CA TYR A 29 12.03 3.69 9.25
C TYR A 29 10.67 3.64 8.54
N TYR A 30 10.08 2.45 8.39
CA TYR A 30 8.76 2.32 7.78
C TYR A 30 7.66 3.01 8.59
N PHE A 31 7.74 2.90 9.92
CA PHE A 31 6.84 3.58 10.86
C PHE A 31 6.85 5.10 10.63
N LEU A 32 8.02 5.73 10.57
CA LEU A 32 8.15 7.17 10.37
C LEU A 32 7.60 7.63 9.01
N LEU A 33 7.90 6.88 7.94
CA LEU A 33 7.39 7.18 6.60
C LEU A 33 5.86 7.09 6.52
N LEU A 34 5.29 6.03 7.09
CA LEU A 34 3.85 5.83 7.09
C LEU A 34 3.15 6.81 8.02
N CYS A 35 3.77 7.17 9.14
CA CYS A 35 3.28 8.25 10.00
C CYS A 35 3.21 9.59 9.23
N ALA A 36 4.29 9.98 8.55
CA ALA A 36 4.31 11.19 7.72
C ALA A 36 3.25 11.19 6.61
N TYR A 37 3.08 10.05 5.92
CA TYR A 37 2.08 9.90 4.86
C TYR A 37 0.64 9.95 5.40
N TYR A 38 0.36 9.26 6.50
CA TYR A 38 -0.99 9.23 7.09
C TYR A 38 -1.37 10.54 7.81
N ILE A 39 -0.41 11.46 8.02
CA ILE A 39 -0.72 12.85 8.36
C ILE A 39 -1.17 13.63 7.11
N ILE A 40 -0.46 13.47 5.99
CA ILE A 40 -0.75 14.14 4.71
C ILE A 40 -2.08 13.66 4.12
N ARG A 41 -2.41 12.38 4.28
CA ARG A 41 -3.52 11.74 3.58
C ARG A 41 -4.91 12.31 3.93
N PRO A 42 -5.29 12.54 5.21
CA PRO A 42 -6.55 13.21 5.54
C PRO A 42 -6.64 14.62 4.98
N ILE A 43 -5.53 15.38 5.00
CA ILE A 43 -5.45 16.73 4.41
C ILE A 43 -5.67 16.65 2.90
N ARG A 44 -5.03 15.69 2.23
CA ARG A 44 -5.25 15.42 0.80
C ARG A 44 -6.71 15.11 0.51
N ASP A 45 -7.34 14.26 1.31
CA ASP A 45 -8.74 13.87 1.14
C ASP A 45 -9.69 15.06 1.36
N ASP A 46 -9.42 15.92 2.35
CA ASP A 46 -10.13 17.20 2.57
C ASP A 46 -9.97 18.17 1.39
N MET A 47 -8.75 18.36 0.88
CA MET A 47 -8.51 19.24 -0.28
C MET A 47 -9.18 18.72 -1.55
N GLY A 48 -9.23 17.39 -1.73
CA GLY A 48 -10.00 16.76 -2.79
C GLY A 48 -11.50 17.00 -2.64
N ALA A 49 -12.01 17.00 -1.40
CA ALA A 49 -13.39 17.30 -1.08
C ALA A 49 -13.74 18.76 -1.36
N ALA A 50 -12.91 19.70 -0.91
CA ALA A 50 -13.07 21.14 -1.13
C ALA A 50 -13.08 21.51 -2.61
N GLY A 51 -12.36 20.77 -3.46
CA GLY A 51 -12.30 21.00 -4.92
C GLY A 51 -13.57 20.61 -5.70
N GLY A 52 -14.57 20.03 -5.03
CA GLY A 52 -15.85 19.59 -5.60
C GLY A 52 -15.76 18.22 -6.28
N VAL A 53 -16.82 17.40 -6.10
CA VAL A 53 -16.90 16.00 -6.58
C VAL A 53 -16.66 15.89 -8.08
N GLU A 54 -17.20 16.85 -8.84
CA GLU A 54 -17.13 16.90 -10.31
C GLU A 54 -15.70 16.96 -10.85
N ASN A 55 -14.78 17.54 -10.07
CA ASN A 55 -13.38 17.71 -10.49
C ASN A 55 -12.50 16.52 -10.09
N LEU A 56 -12.97 15.59 -9.25
CA LEU A 56 -12.14 14.48 -8.81
C LEU A 56 -11.69 13.59 -9.97
N ALA A 57 -12.52 13.36 -10.99
CA ALA A 57 -12.11 12.57 -12.14
C ALA A 57 -10.86 13.14 -12.83
N TRP A 58 -10.79 14.46 -12.95
CA TRP A 58 -9.60 15.16 -13.45
C TRP A 58 -8.39 15.03 -12.52
N LEU A 59 -8.58 14.99 -11.20
CA LEU A 59 -7.47 14.75 -10.25
C LEU A 59 -6.86 13.36 -10.41
N PHE A 60 -7.69 12.34 -10.65
CA PHE A 60 -7.20 10.98 -10.95
C PHE A 60 -6.47 10.94 -12.30
N THR A 61 -6.96 11.66 -13.32
CA THR A 61 -6.26 11.80 -14.61
C THR A 61 -4.92 12.52 -14.46
N GLY A 62 -4.88 13.62 -13.72
CA GLY A 62 -3.64 14.32 -13.40
C GLY A 62 -2.66 13.44 -12.62
N THR A 63 -3.16 12.59 -11.72
CA THR A 63 -2.36 11.60 -10.98
C THR A 63 -1.76 10.55 -11.91
N LEU A 64 -2.54 10.00 -12.85
CA LEU A 64 -2.05 9.04 -13.85
C LEU A 64 -0.96 9.65 -14.72
N ILE A 65 -1.23 10.84 -15.29
CA ILE A 65 -0.26 11.56 -16.14
C ILE A 65 1.00 11.89 -15.35
N GLY A 66 0.86 12.42 -14.13
CA GLY A 66 1.99 12.73 -13.26
C GLY A 66 2.85 11.50 -12.95
N MET A 67 2.24 10.35 -12.66
CA MET A 67 2.96 9.09 -12.46
C MET A 67 3.68 8.62 -13.72
N MET A 68 3.05 8.72 -14.89
CA MET A 68 3.66 8.32 -16.17
C MET A 68 4.86 9.22 -16.52
N LEU A 69 4.76 10.53 -16.30
CA LEU A 69 5.83 11.48 -16.59
C LEU A 69 7.01 11.36 -15.61
N LEU A 70 6.73 11.07 -14.33
CA LEU A 70 7.77 10.94 -13.31
C LEU A 70 8.46 9.58 -13.33
N HIS A 71 7.85 8.55 -13.92
CA HIS A 71 8.44 7.22 -13.98
C HIS A 71 9.80 7.19 -14.71
N PRO A 72 9.96 7.75 -15.93
CA PRO A 72 11.28 7.85 -16.58
C PRO A 72 12.31 8.61 -15.75
N VAL A 73 11.90 9.68 -15.06
CA VAL A 73 12.78 10.47 -14.19
C VAL A 73 13.26 9.61 -13.02
N TYR A 74 12.36 8.87 -12.37
CA TYR A 74 12.70 7.92 -11.31
C TYR A 74 13.73 6.89 -11.80
N THR A 75 13.46 6.23 -12.93
CA THR A 75 14.37 5.20 -13.47
C THR A 75 15.74 5.78 -13.81
N ALA A 76 15.78 6.97 -14.40
CA ALA A 76 17.04 7.67 -14.71
C ALA A 76 17.81 8.06 -13.45
N MET A 77 17.13 8.51 -12.39
CA MET A 77 17.78 8.86 -11.13
C MET A 77 18.35 7.63 -10.41
N VAL A 78 17.59 6.53 -10.37
CA VAL A 78 18.06 5.26 -9.77
C VAL A 78 19.30 4.73 -10.50
N ALA A 79 19.39 4.92 -11.82
CA ALA A 79 20.55 4.52 -12.60
C ALA A 79 21.79 5.43 -12.40
N ARG A 80 21.61 6.69 -11.97
CA ARG A 80 22.67 7.70 -11.91
C ARG A 80 23.21 7.95 -10.51
N PHE A 81 22.39 7.80 -9.47
CA PHE A 81 22.77 8.13 -8.10
C PHE A 81 23.05 6.89 -7.28
N THR A 82 24.03 6.98 -6.38
CA THR A 82 24.19 5.96 -5.33
C THR A 82 22.95 5.97 -4.44
N ARG A 83 22.50 4.79 -3.98
CA ARG A 83 21.26 4.63 -3.19
C ARG A 83 21.19 5.59 -2.00
N ARG A 84 22.29 5.76 -1.27
CA ARG A 84 22.40 6.69 -0.13
C ARG A 84 22.09 8.13 -0.53
N GLN A 85 22.68 8.59 -1.64
CA GLN A 85 22.42 9.94 -2.17
C GLN A 85 20.99 10.06 -2.69
N PHE A 86 20.50 9.03 -3.38
CA PHE A 86 19.16 9.01 -3.94
C PHE A 86 18.07 9.15 -2.86
N ILE A 87 18.12 8.34 -1.79
CA ILE A 87 17.16 8.42 -0.68
C ILE A 87 17.16 9.82 -0.04
N ALA A 88 18.35 10.34 0.27
CA ALA A 88 18.48 11.66 0.91
C ALA A 88 17.97 12.79 0.00
N LEU A 89 18.26 12.74 -1.30
CA LEU A 89 17.81 13.74 -2.26
C LEU A 89 16.29 13.72 -2.42
N VAL A 90 15.70 12.53 -2.58
CA VAL A 90 14.25 12.37 -2.76
C VAL A 90 13.49 12.87 -1.52
N TYR A 91 13.95 12.54 -0.31
CA TYR A 91 13.26 12.99 0.90
C TYR A 91 13.41 14.48 1.15
N ARG A 92 14.61 15.05 0.92
CA ARG A 92 14.80 16.51 1.03
C ARG A 92 13.99 17.27 -0.02
N PHE A 93 13.85 16.72 -1.22
CA PHE A 93 12.98 17.27 -2.26
C PHE A 93 11.52 17.32 -1.80
N PHE A 94 10.99 16.22 -1.26
CA PHE A 94 9.61 16.20 -0.73
C PHE A 94 9.43 17.08 0.51
N ILE A 95 10.44 17.19 1.38
CA ILE A 95 10.44 18.12 2.52
C ILE A 95 10.35 19.56 2.03
N ALA A 96 11.17 19.95 1.05
CA ALA A 96 11.12 21.29 0.47
C ALA A 96 9.74 21.58 -0.14
N GLN A 97 9.14 20.61 -0.83
CA GLN A 97 7.79 20.74 -1.39
C GLN A 97 6.72 20.86 -0.30
N LEU A 98 6.79 20.11 0.80
CA LEU A 98 5.87 20.27 1.93
C LEU A 98 5.94 21.67 2.54
N ILE A 99 7.14 22.25 2.66
CA ILE A 99 7.33 23.63 3.12
C ILE A 99 6.74 24.61 2.11
N ILE A 100 6.96 24.42 0.81
CA ILE A 100 6.38 25.25 -0.25
C ILE A 100 4.86 25.20 -0.21
N PHE A 101 4.25 24.01 -0.07
CA PHE A 101 2.80 23.88 0.06
C PHE A 101 2.29 24.56 1.32
N TYR A 102 2.97 24.41 2.46
CA TYR A 102 2.63 25.12 3.68
C TYR A 102 2.61 26.64 3.44
N LEU A 103 3.68 27.21 2.87
CA LEU A 103 3.76 28.64 2.58
C LEU A 103 2.70 29.08 1.56
N ALA A 104 2.44 28.27 0.53
CA ALA A 104 1.42 28.56 -0.47
C ALA A 104 0.01 28.60 0.15
N PHE A 105 -0.34 27.64 1.01
CA PHE A 105 -1.64 27.63 1.69
C PHE A 105 -1.79 28.75 2.73
N GLN A 106 -0.69 29.32 3.23
CA GLN A 106 -0.74 30.50 4.11
C GLN A 106 -0.88 31.82 3.33
N ALA A 107 -0.52 31.82 2.04
CA ALA A 107 -0.46 33.03 1.22
C ALA A 107 -1.59 33.13 0.17
N LEU A 108 -2.28 32.03 -0.13
CA LEU A 108 -3.30 31.96 -1.16
C LEU A 108 -4.69 31.86 -0.55
N ASP A 109 -5.61 32.70 -1.05
CA ASP A 109 -7.02 32.68 -0.68
C ASP A 109 -7.92 32.42 -1.89
N GLY A 110 -9.14 31.93 -1.63
CA GLY A 110 -10.20 31.78 -2.65
C GLY A 110 -9.86 30.77 -3.76
N ILE A 111 -9.97 31.19 -5.02
CA ILE A 111 -9.82 30.31 -6.19
C ILE A 111 -8.39 29.72 -6.27
N SER A 112 -7.38 30.52 -5.96
CA SER A 112 -5.98 30.10 -6.01
C SER A 112 -5.69 28.98 -5.01
N GLU A 113 -6.33 29.03 -3.86
CA GLU A 113 -6.23 28.01 -2.82
C GLU A 113 -6.81 26.66 -3.29
N VAL A 114 -7.95 26.69 -3.98
CA VAL A 114 -8.57 25.47 -4.54
C VAL A 114 -7.63 24.82 -5.56
N TRP A 115 -7.01 25.60 -6.45
CA TRP A 115 -6.02 25.06 -7.40
C TRP A 115 -4.77 24.51 -6.70
N ALA A 116 -4.28 25.18 -5.66
CA ALA A 116 -3.19 24.66 -4.84
C ALA A 116 -3.56 23.31 -4.19
N GLY A 117 -4.79 23.17 -3.69
CA GLY A 117 -5.35 21.92 -3.16
C GLY A 117 -5.39 20.79 -4.20
N ARG A 118 -5.77 21.10 -5.45
CA ARG A 118 -5.76 20.13 -6.57
C ARG A 118 -4.36 19.66 -6.93
N VAL A 119 -3.40 20.59 -7.00
CA VAL A 119 -1.98 20.26 -7.24
C VAL A 119 -1.43 19.43 -6.09
N PHE A 120 -1.75 19.79 -4.85
CA PHE A 120 -1.39 19.04 -3.65
C PHE A 120 -1.97 17.62 -3.66
N PHE A 121 -3.21 17.44 -4.14
CA PHE A 121 -3.83 16.12 -4.28
C PHE A 121 -3.02 15.18 -5.18
N ILE A 122 -2.67 15.67 -6.37
CA ILE A 122 -1.87 14.94 -7.36
C ILE A 122 -0.49 14.65 -6.78
N TRP A 123 0.15 15.67 -6.20
CA TRP A 123 1.46 15.56 -5.57
C TRP A 123 1.48 14.51 -4.45
N ALA A 124 0.51 14.53 -3.53
CA ALA A 124 0.44 13.59 -2.41
C ALA A 124 0.26 12.13 -2.88
N SER A 125 -0.44 11.94 -4.00
CA SER A 125 -0.63 10.63 -4.62
C SER A 125 0.67 10.08 -5.23
N VAL A 126 1.48 10.95 -5.84
CA VAL A 126 2.82 10.62 -6.33
C VAL A 126 3.78 10.37 -5.16
N PHE A 127 3.80 11.27 -4.17
CA PHE A 127 4.62 11.18 -2.96
C PHE A 127 4.51 9.81 -2.30
N ASN A 128 3.27 9.32 -2.09
CA ASN A 128 3.03 8.02 -1.47
C ASN A 128 3.72 6.88 -2.22
N LEU A 129 3.61 6.83 -3.55
CA LEU A 129 4.24 5.79 -4.35
C LEU A 129 5.76 5.83 -4.24
N PHE A 130 6.33 7.02 -4.35
CA PHE A 130 7.78 7.20 -4.33
C PHE A 130 8.38 6.82 -2.98
N VAL A 131 7.83 7.35 -1.89
CA VAL A 131 8.37 7.10 -0.55
C VAL A 131 8.32 5.61 -0.18
N VAL A 132 7.23 4.92 -0.52
CA VAL A 132 7.10 3.48 -0.28
C VAL A 132 8.02 2.66 -1.19
N SER A 133 8.18 3.04 -2.46
CA SER A 133 9.09 2.37 -3.39
C SER A 133 10.55 2.48 -2.92
N VAL A 134 10.98 3.68 -2.55
CA VAL A 134 12.34 3.96 -2.04
C VAL A 134 12.62 3.19 -0.76
N PHE A 135 11.62 3.07 0.12
CA PHE A 135 11.70 2.25 1.32
C PHE A 135 11.95 0.77 1.00
N TRP A 136 11.09 0.17 0.17
CA TRP A 136 11.20 -1.25 -0.16
C TRP A 136 12.46 -1.55 -0.97
N SER A 137 12.94 -0.61 -1.77
CA SER A 137 14.25 -0.71 -2.43
C SER A 137 15.37 -0.87 -1.41
N LEU A 138 15.45 -0.02 -0.37
CA LEU A 138 16.47 -0.15 0.67
C LEU A 138 16.32 -1.46 1.47
N VAL A 139 15.11 -1.82 1.86
CA VAL A 139 14.87 -3.02 2.68
C VAL A 139 15.20 -4.30 1.91
N ASN A 140 14.88 -4.36 0.62
CA ASN A 140 15.24 -5.51 -0.22
C ASN A 140 16.77 -5.66 -0.40
N ASP A 141 17.51 -4.57 -0.31
CA ASP A 141 18.97 -4.61 -0.37
C ASP A 141 19.59 -5.06 0.97
N VAL A 142 19.04 -4.58 2.09
CA VAL A 142 19.57 -4.86 3.44
C VAL A 142 19.30 -6.31 3.86
N PHE A 143 18.15 -6.89 3.48
CA PHE A 143 17.75 -8.23 3.91
C PHE A 143 17.92 -9.26 2.80
N ARG A 144 18.44 -10.43 3.19
CA ARG A 144 18.56 -11.58 2.29
C ARG A 144 17.17 -12.16 1.95
N PRO A 145 17.01 -12.82 0.79
CA PRO A 145 15.74 -13.44 0.41
C PRO A 145 15.19 -14.46 1.43
N SER A 146 16.06 -15.15 2.18
CA SER A 146 15.68 -16.06 3.28
C SER A 146 15.05 -15.31 4.45
N GLN A 147 15.62 -14.15 4.80
CA GLN A 147 15.15 -13.26 5.88
C GLN A 147 13.86 -12.54 5.50
N SER A 148 13.72 -12.10 4.24
CA SER A 148 12.56 -11.33 3.77
C SER A 148 11.23 -12.04 4.03
N LYS A 149 11.16 -13.36 3.83
CA LYS A 149 9.94 -14.15 4.05
C LYS A 149 9.42 -14.11 5.49
N ARG A 150 10.32 -13.91 6.46
CA ARG A 150 10.03 -13.95 7.89
C ARG A 150 9.91 -12.56 8.49
N LEU A 151 10.82 -11.66 8.11
CA LEU A 151 10.99 -10.36 8.73
C LEU A 151 10.11 -9.27 8.10
N PHE A 152 9.74 -9.39 6.82
CA PHE A 152 8.94 -8.34 6.16
C PHE A 152 7.54 -8.21 6.74
N GLY A 153 6.97 -9.31 7.26
CA GLY A 153 5.71 -9.25 7.99
C GLY A 153 5.80 -8.34 9.22
N VAL A 154 6.88 -8.44 9.99
CA VAL A 154 7.11 -7.59 11.18
C VAL A 154 7.39 -6.14 10.80
N ILE A 155 8.18 -5.93 9.76
CA ILE A 155 8.43 -4.58 9.21
C ILE A 155 7.09 -3.95 8.79
N ALA A 156 6.22 -4.70 8.10
CA ALA A 156 4.91 -4.23 7.67
C ALA A 156 3.97 -3.87 8.84
N VAL A 157 4.06 -4.58 9.97
CA VAL A 157 3.37 -4.21 11.22
C VAL A 157 3.83 -2.84 11.72
N GLY A 158 5.14 -2.55 11.64
CA GLY A 158 5.70 -1.22 11.94
C GLY A 158 5.08 -0.11 11.08
N GLY A 159 4.89 -0.37 9.78
CA GLY A 159 4.20 0.56 8.88
C GLY A 159 2.73 0.80 9.25
N THR A 160 2.01 -0.25 9.64
CA THR A 160 0.60 -0.14 10.09
C THR A 160 0.48 0.62 11.41
N ALA A 161 1.41 0.41 12.34
CA ALA A 161 1.50 1.20 13.57
C ALA A 161 1.84 2.68 13.28
N GLY A 162 2.71 2.95 12.30
CA GLY A 162 3.02 4.30 11.83
C GLY A 162 1.80 4.99 11.23
N ALA A 163 1.04 4.28 10.39
CA ALA A 163 -0.20 4.75 9.82
C ALA A 163 -1.23 5.15 10.90
N LEU A 164 -1.40 4.28 11.90
CA LEU A 164 -2.25 4.54 13.05
C LEU A 164 -1.81 5.80 13.83
N MET A 165 -0.51 5.92 14.11
CA MET A 165 0.04 7.07 14.81
C MET A 165 -0.17 8.37 14.02
N GLY A 166 0.14 8.36 12.71
CA GLY A 166 -0.02 9.54 11.86
C GLY A 166 -1.45 10.03 11.80
N SER A 167 -2.42 9.12 11.61
CA SER A 167 -3.84 9.48 11.63
C SER A 167 -4.31 9.95 13.00
N THR A 168 -3.77 9.40 14.10
CA THR A 168 -4.09 9.85 15.45
C THR A 168 -3.57 11.27 15.71
N ILE A 169 -2.33 11.55 15.31
CA ILE A 169 -1.74 12.89 15.36
C ILE A 169 -2.64 13.88 14.62
N THR A 170 -3.04 13.58 13.39
CA THR A 170 -3.93 14.46 12.62
C THR A 170 -5.29 14.63 13.28
N SER A 171 -5.89 13.56 13.80
CA SER A 171 -7.20 13.64 14.45
C SER A 171 -7.20 14.57 15.67
N ILE A 172 -6.12 14.56 16.46
CA ILE A 172 -6.04 15.33 17.71
C ILE A 172 -5.52 16.75 17.45
N LEU A 173 -4.48 16.92 16.64
CA LEU A 173 -3.80 18.21 16.47
C LEU A 173 -4.41 19.08 15.36
N SER A 174 -5.25 18.55 14.47
CA SER A 174 -5.84 19.36 13.38
C SER A 174 -6.74 20.49 13.89
N SER A 175 -7.43 20.32 15.02
CA SER A 175 -8.23 21.39 15.63
C SER A 175 -7.37 22.44 16.34
N ALA A 176 -6.24 22.04 16.92
CA ALA A 176 -5.36 22.94 17.67
C ALA A 176 -4.38 23.73 16.78
N LEU A 177 -3.81 23.07 15.77
CA LEU A 177 -2.76 23.66 14.91
C LEU A 177 -3.25 24.02 13.51
N GLY A 178 -4.44 23.57 13.13
CA GLY A 178 -4.94 23.64 11.75
C GLY A 178 -4.38 22.52 10.85
N PRO A 179 -5.12 22.05 9.83
CA PRO A 179 -4.67 21.00 8.91
C PRO A 179 -3.35 21.33 8.19
N VAL A 180 -3.17 22.58 7.77
CA VAL A 180 -2.00 23.00 6.97
C VAL A 180 -0.69 22.94 7.76
N THR A 181 -0.71 23.28 9.05
CA THR A 181 0.48 23.26 9.92
C THR A 181 1.02 21.85 10.13
N LEU A 182 0.16 20.83 10.05
CA LEU A 182 0.56 19.43 10.15
C LEU A 182 1.49 18.98 9.02
N LEU A 183 1.52 19.68 7.88
CA LEU A 183 2.49 19.42 6.81
C LEU A 183 3.94 19.57 7.30
N LEU A 184 4.19 20.49 8.25
CA LEU A 184 5.52 20.68 8.86
C LEU A 184 5.88 19.51 9.79
N VAL A 185 4.89 18.90 10.45
CA VAL A 185 5.10 17.69 11.26
C VAL A 185 5.51 16.53 10.35
N SER A 186 4.85 16.35 9.20
CA SER A 186 5.26 15.36 8.19
C SER A 186 6.67 15.63 7.66
N ALA A 187 7.03 16.89 7.41
CA ALA A 187 8.37 17.27 6.98
C ALA A 187 9.45 16.91 8.01
N ALA A 188 9.20 17.16 9.29
CA ALA A 188 10.10 16.78 10.38
C ALA A 188 10.26 15.26 10.49
N LEU A 189 9.16 14.50 10.40
CA LEU A 189 9.19 13.04 10.42
C LEU A 189 9.97 12.46 9.23
N LEU A 190 9.83 13.04 8.04
CA LEU A 190 10.62 12.64 6.86
C LEU A 190 12.11 12.91 7.02
N GLU A 191 12.51 14.02 7.65
CA GLU A 191 13.92 14.30 7.92
C GLU A 191 14.50 13.31 8.93
N ILE A 192 13.72 12.94 9.96
CA ILE A 192 14.12 11.88 10.90
C ILE A 192 14.24 10.54 10.15
N ALA A 193 13.28 10.20 9.30
CA ALA A 193 13.33 8.99 8.47
C ALA A 193 14.57 8.97 7.54
N ALA A 194 14.94 10.12 6.97
CA ALA A 194 16.15 10.28 6.14
C ALA A 194 17.45 10.11 6.95
N ARG A 195 17.44 10.39 8.25
CA ARG A 195 18.58 10.14 9.15
C ARG A 195 18.65 8.66 9.54
N VAL A 196 17.52 8.05 9.86
CA VAL A 196 17.44 6.61 10.17
C VAL A 196 17.86 5.76 8.96
N SER A 197 17.42 6.11 7.76
CA SER A 197 17.79 5.38 6.53
C SER A 197 19.29 5.49 6.20
N ARG A 198 19.90 6.67 6.45
CA ARG A 198 21.36 6.85 6.35
C ARG A 198 22.10 5.98 7.36
N TYR A 199 21.67 5.99 8.62
CA TYR A 199 22.29 5.15 9.66
C TYR A 199 22.17 3.65 9.34
N LEU A 200 21.02 3.22 8.81
CA LEU A 200 20.83 1.83 8.36
C LEU A 200 21.77 1.48 7.20
N SER A 201 21.92 2.38 6.23
CA SER A 201 22.83 2.16 5.09
C SER A 201 24.31 2.20 5.47
N ASP A 202 24.70 2.99 6.47
CA ASP A 202 26.10 3.09 6.91
C ASP A 202 26.54 1.86 7.72
N ASN A 203 25.60 1.17 8.37
CA ASN A 203 25.86 -0.04 9.15
C ASN A 203 25.52 -1.34 8.39
N GLU A 204 25.24 -1.27 7.08
CA GLU A 204 24.82 -2.42 6.27
C GLU A 204 25.85 -3.57 6.30
N GLN A 205 27.14 -3.26 6.20
CA GLN A 205 28.21 -4.27 6.22
C GLN A 205 28.35 -4.99 7.56
N SER A 206 28.27 -4.26 8.68
CA SER A 206 28.39 -4.85 10.01
C SER A 206 27.16 -5.71 10.36
N LEU A 207 25.98 -5.30 9.91
CA LEU A 207 24.73 -6.03 10.07
C LEU A 207 24.66 -7.27 9.16
N ALA A 208 25.21 -7.20 7.95
CA ALA A 208 25.33 -8.34 7.04
C ALA A 208 26.33 -9.39 7.57
N MET A 209 27.46 -8.95 8.16
CA MET A 209 28.43 -9.85 8.80
C MET A 209 27.85 -10.57 10.03
N ALA A 210 27.10 -9.87 10.88
CA ALA A 210 26.43 -10.48 12.03
C ALA A 210 25.39 -11.55 11.63
N ALA A 211 24.72 -11.38 10.49
CA ALA A 211 23.77 -12.37 9.97
C ALA A 211 24.45 -13.60 9.35
N ILE A 212 25.65 -13.43 8.75
CA ILE A 212 26.44 -14.54 8.18
C ILE A 212 27.02 -15.43 9.29
N ASP A 213 27.51 -14.83 10.36
CA ASP A 213 28.11 -15.55 11.49
C ASP A 213 27.08 -16.45 12.21
N ASP A 214 25.80 -16.00 12.26
CA ASP A 214 24.68 -16.78 12.82
C ASP A 214 24.14 -17.85 11.85
N GLU A 215 24.14 -17.62 10.53
CA GLU A 215 23.88 -18.69 9.53
C GLU A 215 24.92 -19.82 9.62
N ALA A 216 26.16 -19.49 9.99
CA ALA A 216 27.23 -20.46 10.19
C ALA A 216 27.20 -21.16 11.56
N THR A 217 26.50 -20.60 12.56
CA THR A 217 26.40 -21.15 13.93
C THR A 217 25.00 -21.72 14.27
N GLY A 218 24.03 -21.60 13.37
CA GLY A 218 22.65 -22.07 13.51
C GLY A 218 22.50 -23.60 13.50
N GLN A 219 21.80 -24.09 14.53
CA GLN A 219 21.55 -25.50 14.89
C GLN A 219 20.62 -26.27 13.92
N ASP A 220 20.89 -26.27 12.62
CA ASP A 220 20.19 -27.16 11.69
C ASP A 220 20.95 -28.49 11.57
N LYS A 221 20.41 -29.57 12.13
CA LYS A 221 21.06 -30.90 12.09
C LYS A 221 21.19 -31.43 10.65
N ASP A 222 20.36 -30.94 9.72
CA ASP A 222 20.36 -31.35 8.30
C ASP A 222 21.36 -30.57 7.42
N MET A 223 21.96 -29.48 7.91
CA MET A 223 22.92 -28.67 7.11
C MET A 223 24.39 -28.86 7.53
N ARG A 224 24.69 -29.75 8.48
CA ARG A 224 26.08 -30.01 8.95
C ARG A 224 27.03 -30.54 7.86
N ASN A 225 26.49 -31.05 6.75
CA ASN A 225 27.26 -31.62 5.64
C ASN A 225 27.27 -30.76 4.37
N ILE A 226 26.77 -29.52 4.41
CA ILE A 226 26.91 -28.61 3.27
C ILE A 226 28.28 -27.95 3.41
N GLU A 227 29.22 -28.34 2.54
CA GLU A 227 30.50 -27.65 2.40
C GLU A 227 30.25 -26.14 2.29
N ARG A 228 30.93 -25.36 3.15
CA ARG A 228 30.90 -23.90 3.11
C ARG A 228 31.32 -23.49 1.69
N PRO A 229 30.45 -22.88 0.88
CA PRO A 229 30.93 -22.26 -0.34
C PRO A 229 31.81 -21.09 0.08
N ASP A 230 32.99 -20.96 -0.50
CA ASP A 230 33.93 -19.89 -0.15
C ASP A 230 33.25 -18.52 -0.23
N ALA A 231 33.68 -17.58 0.61
CA ALA A 231 33.09 -16.24 0.68
C ALA A 231 33.04 -15.56 -0.71
N ALA A 232 34.03 -15.85 -1.57
CA ALA A 232 34.06 -15.38 -2.96
C ALA A 232 32.95 -16.01 -3.82
N THR A 233 32.69 -17.31 -3.68
CA THR A 233 31.68 -18.07 -4.43
C THR A 233 30.26 -17.72 -4.00
N LEU A 234 30.02 -17.49 -2.71
CA LEU A 234 28.77 -16.93 -2.20
C LEU A 234 28.57 -15.50 -2.70
N THR A 235 29.61 -14.66 -2.68
CA THR A 235 29.54 -13.29 -3.20
C THR A 235 29.25 -13.29 -4.70
N GLN A 236 29.83 -14.21 -5.46
CA GLN A 236 29.61 -14.38 -6.88
C GLN A 236 28.19 -14.91 -7.18
N GLN A 237 27.72 -15.96 -6.50
CA GLN A 237 26.37 -16.50 -6.67
C GLN A 237 25.28 -15.49 -6.27
N VAL A 238 25.54 -14.66 -5.24
CA VAL A 238 24.67 -13.57 -4.84
C VAL A 238 24.71 -12.43 -5.87
N SER A 239 25.90 -12.08 -6.39
CA SER A 239 26.08 -11.10 -7.46
C SER A 239 25.36 -11.55 -8.75
N ASP A 240 25.46 -12.82 -9.12
CA ASP A 240 24.87 -13.38 -10.34
C ASP A 240 23.34 -13.48 -10.23
N LYS A 241 22.79 -13.73 -9.04
CA LYS A 241 21.35 -13.77 -8.78
C LYS A 241 20.73 -12.38 -8.60
N GLN A 242 21.52 -11.38 -8.19
CA GLN A 242 21.14 -9.95 -8.24
C GLN A 242 21.31 -9.36 -9.65
N LYS A 243 22.26 -9.89 -10.44
CA LYS A 243 22.48 -9.55 -11.86
C LYS A 243 21.58 -10.31 -12.83
N GLU A 244 20.80 -11.29 -12.38
CA GLU A 244 19.53 -11.64 -13.04
C GLU A 244 18.57 -10.45 -12.93
N ILE A 245 18.94 -9.36 -13.60
CA ILE A 245 18.03 -8.36 -14.12
C ILE A 245 17.10 -9.19 -14.99
N ILE A 246 15.94 -9.56 -14.45
CA ILE A 246 14.85 -10.14 -15.23
C ILE A 246 14.38 -9.00 -16.14
N GLY A 247 15.13 -8.81 -17.21
CA GLY A 247 14.79 -7.93 -18.31
C GLY A 247 13.47 -8.38 -18.92
N GLY A 248 12.69 -7.39 -19.31
CA GLY A 248 11.44 -7.58 -20.02
C GLY A 248 10.71 -6.26 -20.10
N GLY A 249 10.27 -5.89 -21.29
CA GLY A 249 9.44 -4.69 -21.45
C GLY A 249 8.13 -4.81 -20.67
N VAL A 250 7.53 -3.69 -20.28
CA VAL A 250 6.16 -3.63 -19.73
C VAL A 250 5.16 -4.38 -20.62
N TRP A 251 5.43 -4.40 -21.93
CA TRP A 251 4.71 -5.11 -22.98
C TRP A 251 4.73 -6.64 -22.85
N GLU A 252 5.81 -7.21 -22.32
CA GLU A 252 5.85 -8.65 -22.05
C GLU A 252 4.89 -8.99 -20.91
N GLY A 253 4.91 -8.21 -19.82
CA GLY A 253 3.94 -8.38 -18.72
C GLY A 253 2.49 -8.36 -19.19
N LEU A 254 2.14 -7.41 -20.08
CA LEU A 254 0.82 -7.35 -20.72
C LEU A 254 0.51 -8.63 -21.52
N THR A 255 1.45 -9.07 -22.36
CA THR A 255 1.26 -10.25 -23.21
C THR A 255 1.04 -11.51 -22.39
N HIS A 256 1.79 -11.68 -21.29
CA HIS A 256 1.65 -12.81 -20.37
C HIS A 256 0.28 -12.81 -19.67
N VAL A 257 -0.20 -11.65 -19.21
CA VAL A 257 -1.51 -11.52 -18.58
C VAL A 257 -2.64 -11.86 -19.56
N MET A 258 -2.55 -11.37 -20.80
CA MET A 258 -3.60 -11.60 -21.81
C MET A 258 -3.66 -13.05 -22.31
N ARG A 259 -2.54 -13.79 -22.25
CA ARG A 259 -2.49 -15.20 -22.69
C ARG A 259 -2.91 -16.21 -21.62
N SER A 260 -2.81 -15.85 -20.35
CA SER A 260 -3.18 -16.75 -19.24
C SER A 260 -4.54 -16.38 -18.67
N PRO A 261 -5.57 -17.24 -18.79
CA PRO A 261 -6.89 -16.96 -18.24
C PRO A 261 -6.87 -16.77 -16.72
N TYR A 262 -5.92 -17.42 -16.02
CA TYR A 262 -5.72 -17.23 -14.59
C TYR A 262 -5.16 -15.84 -14.26
N LEU A 263 -4.10 -15.38 -14.96
CA LEU A 263 -3.53 -14.05 -14.74
C LEU A 263 -4.49 -12.93 -15.16
N LEU A 264 -5.24 -13.12 -16.24
CA LEU A 264 -6.32 -12.23 -16.66
C LEU A 264 -7.41 -12.15 -15.59
N GLY A 265 -7.77 -13.27 -14.96
CA GLY A 265 -8.68 -13.29 -13.83
C GLY A 265 -8.19 -12.46 -12.64
N ILE A 266 -6.90 -12.54 -12.31
CA ILE A 266 -6.29 -11.70 -11.25
C ILE A 266 -6.33 -10.22 -11.65
N ALA A 267 -6.03 -9.89 -12.92
CA ALA A 267 -6.12 -8.53 -13.42
C ALA A 267 -7.56 -7.98 -13.33
N LEU A 268 -8.56 -8.77 -13.73
CA LEU A 268 -9.97 -8.41 -13.65
C LEU A 268 -10.44 -8.24 -12.19
N LEU A 269 -9.98 -9.12 -11.28
CA LEU A 269 -10.23 -8.99 -9.84
C LEU A 269 -9.71 -7.64 -9.31
N MET A 270 -8.51 -7.24 -9.74
CA MET A 270 -7.93 -5.95 -9.37
C MET A 270 -8.67 -4.76 -9.96
N LEU A 271 -9.06 -4.84 -11.23
CA LEU A 271 -9.83 -3.82 -11.92
C LEU A 271 -11.19 -3.59 -11.26
N MET A 272 -11.92 -4.66 -10.92
CA MET A 272 -13.19 -4.54 -10.21
C MET A 272 -12.99 -3.98 -8.79
N PHE A 273 -11.95 -4.41 -8.08
CA PHE A 273 -11.61 -3.85 -6.78
C PHE A 273 -11.38 -2.33 -6.85
N THR A 274 -10.61 -1.83 -7.83
CA THR A 274 -10.30 -0.40 -7.94
C THR A 274 -11.50 0.42 -8.38
N ILE A 275 -12.28 -0.02 -9.38
CA ILE A 275 -13.53 0.66 -9.79
C ILE A 275 -14.46 0.85 -8.59
N VAL A 276 -14.74 -0.24 -7.87
CA VAL A 276 -15.63 -0.21 -6.70
C VAL A 276 -15.04 0.64 -5.56
N SER A 277 -13.71 0.68 -5.41
CA SER A 277 -13.04 1.58 -4.45
C SER A 277 -13.26 3.04 -4.80
N THR A 278 -13.11 3.38 -6.08
CA THR A 278 -13.21 4.75 -6.58
C THR A 278 -14.64 5.26 -6.47
N TYR A 279 -15.64 4.44 -6.79
CA TYR A 279 -17.05 4.80 -6.58
C TYR A 279 -17.36 5.10 -5.12
N LEU A 280 -16.91 4.23 -4.20
CA LEU A 280 -17.12 4.47 -2.76
C LEU A 280 -16.41 5.74 -2.31
N TYR A 281 -15.21 6.00 -2.81
CA TYR A 281 -14.47 7.23 -2.51
C TYR A 281 -15.22 8.48 -2.99
N PHE A 282 -15.75 8.49 -4.21
CA PHE A 282 -16.51 9.64 -4.73
C PHE A 282 -17.82 9.84 -3.95
N ALA A 283 -18.55 8.76 -3.66
CA ALA A 283 -19.75 8.81 -2.83
C ALA A 283 -19.44 9.35 -1.43
N GLN A 284 -18.32 8.92 -0.84
CA GLN A 284 -17.85 9.44 0.45
C GLN A 284 -17.58 10.94 0.37
N ILE A 285 -16.83 11.41 -0.63
CA ILE A 285 -16.54 12.84 -0.76
C ILE A 285 -17.83 13.66 -0.93
N ALA A 286 -18.78 13.19 -1.73
CA ALA A 286 -20.07 13.86 -1.92
C ALA A 286 -20.85 14.00 -0.61
N ILE A 287 -21.02 12.90 0.13
CA ILE A 287 -21.76 12.87 1.40
C ILE A 287 -21.05 13.68 2.48
N VAL A 288 -19.71 13.66 2.52
CA VAL A 288 -18.93 14.45 3.49
C VAL A 288 -19.05 15.95 3.22
N ASN A 289 -19.01 16.36 1.95
CA ASN A 289 -19.22 17.77 1.60
C ASN A 289 -20.62 18.25 1.94
N GLU A 290 -21.64 17.41 1.74
CA GLU A 290 -23.00 17.72 2.15
C GLU A 290 -23.14 17.84 3.67
N ALA A 291 -22.48 16.97 4.43
CA ALA A 291 -22.59 16.94 5.89
C ALA A 291 -21.81 18.06 6.61
N PHE A 292 -20.65 18.48 6.09
CA PHE A 292 -19.74 19.40 6.79
C PHE A 292 -19.51 20.74 6.07
N GLY A 293 -19.97 20.89 4.83
CA GLY A 293 -19.79 22.12 4.06
C GLY A 293 -18.32 22.55 3.96
N ASP A 294 -18.03 23.78 4.37
CA ASP A 294 -16.68 24.37 4.32
C ASP A 294 -15.83 24.14 5.59
N ASP A 295 -16.32 23.35 6.56
CA ASP A 295 -15.54 23.02 7.77
C ASP A 295 -14.41 22.03 7.46
N ARG A 296 -13.27 22.57 7.04
CA ARG A 296 -12.05 21.83 6.71
C ARG A 296 -11.47 21.06 7.90
N VAL A 297 -11.60 21.61 9.10
CA VAL A 297 -11.08 20.96 10.30
C VAL A 297 -11.90 19.71 10.56
N ALA A 298 -13.23 19.81 10.54
CA ALA A 298 -14.12 18.67 10.73
C ALA A 298 -13.95 17.60 9.64
N ARG A 299 -13.84 17.98 8.36
CA ARG A 299 -13.59 17.02 7.26
C ARG A 299 -12.24 16.31 7.43
N THR A 300 -11.18 17.05 7.73
CA THR A 300 -9.84 16.48 8.00
C THR A 300 -9.88 15.51 9.19
N GLN A 301 -10.53 15.90 10.28
CA GLN A 301 -10.70 15.06 11.47
C GLN A 301 -11.50 13.80 11.17
N LEU A 302 -12.57 13.89 10.38
CA LEU A 302 -13.35 12.74 9.97
C LEU A 302 -12.49 11.72 9.20
N PHE A 303 -11.74 12.17 8.18
CA PHE A 303 -10.86 11.28 7.42
C PHE A 303 -9.74 10.69 8.29
N ALA A 304 -9.20 11.47 9.23
CA ALA A 304 -8.19 11.01 10.18
C ALA A 304 -8.74 9.95 11.15
N ASN A 305 -9.90 10.21 11.77
CA ASN A 305 -10.60 9.28 12.66
C ASN A 305 -10.94 7.96 11.95
N ARG A 306 -11.44 8.06 10.71
CA ARG A 306 -11.67 6.88 9.87
C ARG A 306 -10.39 6.06 9.70
N ASP A 307 -9.28 6.71 9.35
CA ASP A 307 -8.01 6.01 9.16
C ASP A 307 -7.48 5.42 10.48
N VAL A 308 -7.70 6.06 11.64
CA VAL A 308 -7.42 5.46 12.96
C VAL A 308 -8.17 4.14 13.13
N ILE A 309 -9.49 4.15 12.94
CA ILE A 309 -10.34 2.95 13.10
C ILE A 309 -9.90 1.85 12.13
N VAL A 310 -9.69 2.19 10.86
CA VAL A 310 -9.23 1.24 9.82
C VAL A 310 -7.91 0.60 10.23
N ASN A 311 -6.92 1.39 10.62
CA ASN A 311 -5.59 0.86 10.97
C ASN A 311 -5.61 0.07 12.28
N SER A 312 -6.42 0.47 13.27
CA SER A 312 -6.62 -0.32 14.51
C SER A 312 -7.23 -1.69 14.22
N ILE A 313 -8.32 -1.75 13.45
CA ILE A 313 -8.94 -3.03 13.06
C ILE A 313 -7.96 -3.85 12.23
N THR A 314 -7.30 -3.23 11.25
CA THR A 314 -6.32 -3.89 10.39
C THR A 314 -5.21 -4.54 11.22
N LEU A 315 -4.63 -3.80 12.17
CA LEU A 315 -3.55 -4.29 13.02
C LEU A 315 -3.98 -5.49 13.86
N VAL A 316 -5.16 -5.40 14.50
CA VAL A 316 -5.72 -6.51 15.31
C VAL A 316 -5.98 -7.73 14.44
N VAL A 317 -6.63 -7.56 13.29
CA VAL A 317 -6.94 -8.67 12.39
C VAL A 317 -5.65 -9.27 11.81
N GLN A 318 -4.65 -8.46 11.42
CA GLN A 318 -3.37 -8.94 10.91
C GLN A 318 -2.60 -9.78 11.93
N MET A 319 -2.52 -9.33 13.18
CA MET A 319 -1.78 -10.03 14.23
C MET A 319 -2.46 -11.32 14.68
N PHE A 320 -3.80 -11.35 14.73
CA PHE A 320 -4.53 -12.45 15.36
C PHE A 320 -5.40 -13.27 14.40
N LEU A 321 -5.93 -12.72 13.32
CA LEU A 321 -6.97 -13.40 12.54
C LEU A 321 -6.54 -13.74 11.11
N THR A 322 -5.72 -12.94 10.43
CA THR A 322 -5.41 -13.12 8.99
C THR A 322 -4.95 -14.55 8.66
N GLY A 323 -3.88 -15.05 9.30
CA GLY A 323 -3.39 -16.41 9.04
C GLY A 323 -4.36 -17.52 9.48
N ARG A 324 -5.31 -17.23 10.38
CA ARG A 324 -6.38 -18.17 10.76
C ARG A 324 -7.49 -18.19 9.71
N ILE A 325 -7.94 -17.00 9.27
CA ILE A 325 -8.95 -16.82 8.22
C ILE A 325 -8.53 -17.52 6.93
N LEU A 326 -7.31 -17.29 6.45
CA LEU A 326 -6.83 -17.90 5.20
C LEU A 326 -6.78 -19.43 5.28
N ARG A 327 -6.47 -20.00 6.46
CA ARG A 327 -6.45 -21.45 6.67
C ARG A 327 -7.84 -22.05 6.83
N TRP A 328 -8.75 -21.37 7.53
CA TRP A 328 -10.09 -21.89 7.83
C TRP A 328 -11.06 -21.72 6.65
N LEU A 329 -11.08 -20.56 6.02
CA LEU A 329 -11.98 -20.26 4.91
C LEU A 329 -11.39 -20.65 3.55
N GLY A 330 -10.07 -20.82 3.47
CA GLY A 330 -9.36 -20.97 2.21
C GLY A 330 -9.26 -19.66 1.42
N ILE A 331 -8.44 -19.67 0.37
CA ILE A 331 -8.12 -18.47 -0.41
C ILE A 331 -9.33 -17.94 -1.18
N GLY A 332 -10.13 -18.81 -1.79
CA GLY A 332 -11.30 -18.41 -2.58
C GLY A 332 -12.36 -17.66 -1.78
N VAL A 333 -12.77 -18.21 -0.64
CA VAL A 333 -13.74 -17.54 0.24
C VAL A 333 -13.16 -16.26 0.83
N SER A 334 -11.88 -16.28 1.23
CA SER A 334 -11.19 -15.08 1.73
C SER A 334 -11.19 -13.94 0.70
N LEU A 335 -11.00 -14.24 -0.59
CA LEU A 335 -11.08 -13.27 -1.68
C LEU A 335 -12.50 -12.77 -1.95
N ALA A 336 -13.51 -13.59 -1.67
CA ALA A 336 -14.92 -13.31 -1.93
C ALA A 336 -15.58 -12.46 -0.82
N LEU A 337 -14.97 -12.40 0.37
CA LEU A 337 -15.47 -11.58 1.49
C LEU A 337 -15.58 -10.09 1.12
N LEU A 338 -14.56 -9.52 0.49
CA LEU A 338 -14.56 -8.09 0.17
C LEU A 338 -15.58 -7.68 -0.91
N PRO A 339 -15.75 -8.43 -2.02
CA PRO A 339 -16.87 -8.23 -2.93
C PRO A 339 -18.23 -8.33 -2.25
N LEU A 340 -18.43 -9.29 -1.35
CA LEU A 340 -19.68 -9.45 -0.61
C LEU A 340 -19.97 -8.24 0.30
N VAL A 341 -18.96 -7.78 1.06
CA VAL A 341 -19.04 -6.55 1.84
C VAL A 341 -19.39 -5.36 0.94
N SER A 342 -18.87 -5.34 -0.28
CA SER A 342 -19.15 -4.27 -1.24
C SER A 342 -20.57 -4.32 -1.78
N PHE A 343 -21.06 -5.51 -2.13
CA PHE A 343 -22.45 -5.70 -2.55
C PHE A 343 -23.43 -5.22 -1.46
N VAL A 344 -23.22 -5.65 -0.21
CA VAL A 344 -24.06 -5.24 0.92
C VAL A 344 -23.92 -3.74 1.20
N GLY A 345 -22.69 -3.22 1.20
CA GLY A 345 -22.40 -1.81 1.46
C GLY A 345 -23.03 -0.86 0.43
N PHE A 346 -22.92 -1.17 -0.86
CA PHE A 346 -23.59 -0.39 -1.91
C PHE A 346 -25.11 -0.55 -1.87
N GLY A 347 -25.62 -1.73 -1.49
CA GLY A 347 -27.06 -1.92 -1.27
C GLY A 347 -27.59 -1.03 -0.14
N MET A 348 -26.87 -0.95 0.98
CA MET A 348 -27.21 -0.04 2.08
C MET A 348 -27.10 1.43 1.67
N LEU A 349 -26.07 1.81 0.91
CA LEU A 349 -25.93 3.18 0.41
C LEU A 349 -27.03 3.57 -0.58
N ALA A 350 -27.52 2.63 -1.39
CA ALA A 350 -28.64 2.89 -2.29
C ALA A 350 -29.91 3.25 -1.51
N VAL A 351 -30.14 2.60 -0.37
CA VAL A 351 -31.31 2.86 0.50
C VAL A 351 -31.10 4.10 1.37
N ALA A 352 -29.91 4.27 1.94
CA ALA A 352 -29.58 5.33 2.89
C ALA A 352 -28.19 5.94 2.58
N PRO A 353 -28.11 6.91 1.65
CA PRO A 353 -26.85 7.57 1.30
C PRO A 353 -26.45 8.62 2.35
N VAL A 354 -26.26 8.17 3.60
CA VAL A 354 -25.93 9.03 4.75
C VAL A 354 -24.51 8.79 5.25
N LEU A 355 -23.97 9.79 5.97
CA LEU A 355 -22.59 9.79 6.45
C LEU A 355 -22.21 8.53 7.23
N LEU A 356 -23.08 8.07 8.13
CA LEU A 356 -22.79 6.88 8.94
C LEU A 356 -22.62 5.62 8.08
N VAL A 357 -23.47 5.44 7.07
CA VAL A 357 -23.45 4.26 6.20
C VAL A 357 -22.18 4.25 5.35
N VAL A 358 -21.83 5.40 4.75
CA VAL A 358 -20.62 5.48 3.89
C VAL A 358 -19.34 5.29 4.68
N ILE A 359 -19.25 5.86 5.90
CA ILE A 359 -18.07 5.70 6.76
C ILE A 359 -17.96 4.27 7.29
N ALA A 360 -19.05 3.67 7.78
CA ALA A 360 -19.05 2.29 8.23
C ALA A 360 -18.65 1.32 7.10
N PHE A 361 -19.20 1.55 5.89
CA PHE A 361 -18.85 0.76 4.72
C PHE A 361 -17.37 0.91 4.34
N ASP A 362 -16.84 2.14 4.24
CA ASP A 362 -15.43 2.36 3.89
C ASP A 362 -14.49 1.78 4.95
N VAL A 363 -14.83 1.86 6.24
CA VAL A 363 -14.04 1.27 7.34
C VAL A 363 -13.95 -0.24 7.19
N ILE A 364 -15.08 -0.94 7.08
CA ILE A 364 -15.12 -2.41 6.99
C ILE A 364 -14.38 -2.86 5.72
N ARG A 365 -14.63 -2.19 4.59
CA ARG A 365 -14.00 -2.52 3.31
C ARG A 365 -12.50 -2.30 3.35
N ARG A 366 -12.00 -1.16 3.85
CA ARG A 366 -10.56 -0.88 3.92
C ARG A 366 -9.84 -1.83 4.86
N ALA A 367 -10.40 -2.08 6.04
CA ALA A 367 -9.83 -3.04 6.98
C ALA A 367 -9.78 -4.45 6.40
N GLY A 368 -10.88 -4.91 5.77
CA GLY A 368 -10.93 -6.19 5.07
C GLY A 368 -9.92 -6.27 3.92
N ASN A 369 -9.72 -5.19 3.18
CA ASN A 369 -8.72 -5.13 2.11
C ASN A 369 -7.29 -5.31 2.64
N PHE A 370 -6.90 -4.54 3.66
CA PHE A 370 -5.54 -4.59 4.21
C PHE A 370 -5.26 -5.87 4.99
N ALA A 371 -6.24 -6.39 5.72
CA ALA A 371 -6.03 -7.54 6.59
C ALA A 371 -6.27 -8.89 5.90
N ILE A 372 -7.14 -8.98 4.89
CA ILE A 372 -7.54 -10.27 4.29
C ILE A 372 -7.30 -10.28 2.78
N GLN A 373 -7.87 -9.32 2.05
CA GLN A 373 -7.87 -9.36 0.57
C GLN A 373 -6.45 -9.31 0.00
N ARG A 374 -5.60 -8.41 0.50
CA ARG A 374 -4.21 -8.29 0.06
C ARG A 374 -3.45 -9.61 0.27
N PRO A 375 -3.36 -10.17 1.50
CA PRO A 375 -2.72 -11.48 1.70
C PRO A 375 -3.29 -12.62 0.85
N ALA A 376 -4.61 -12.70 0.71
CA ALA A 376 -5.25 -13.74 -0.10
C ALA A 376 -4.90 -13.60 -1.59
N ARG A 377 -4.85 -12.36 -2.11
CA ARG A 377 -4.43 -12.07 -3.48
C ARG A 377 -2.95 -12.36 -3.71
N GLU A 378 -2.08 -12.04 -2.76
CA GLU A 378 -0.66 -12.41 -2.84
C GLU A 378 -0.46 -13.92 -2.95
N SER A 379 -1.33 -14.70 -2.29
CA SER A 379 -1.29 -16.16 -2.34
C SER A 379 -1.56 -16.69 -3.76
N LEU A 380 -2.40 -16.02 -4.56
CA LEU A 380 -2.67 -16.43 -5.95
C LEU A 380 -1.42 -16.46 -6.83
N TYR A 381 -0.42 -15.64 -6.53
CA TYR A 381 0.84 -15.59 -7.27
C TYR A 381 1.83 -16.68 -6.86
N THR A 382 1.52 -17.51 -5.85
CA THR A 382 2.45 -18.55 -5.36
C THR A 382 2.52 -19.79 -6.25
N VAL A 383 1.48 -20.04 -7.05
CA VAL A 383 1.36 -21.17 -7.99
C VAL A 383 1.79 -20.81 -9.42
N VAL A 384 2.24 -19.58 -9.65
CA VAL A 384 2.63 -19.10 -10.97
C VAL A 384 4.16 -19.17 -11.11
N SER A 385 4.66 -19.32 -12.34
CA SER A 385 6.09 -19.26 -12.64
C SER A 385 6.75 -18.00 -12.07
N ARG A 386 8.05 -18.05 -11.75
CA ARG A 386 8.77 -16.89 -11.21
C ARG A 386 8.69 -15.69 -12.16
N THR A 387 8.91 -15.92 -13.45
CA THR A 387 8.89 -14.88 -14.49
C THR A 387 7.53 -14.19 -14.55
N ASP A 388 6.44 -14.96 -14.57
CA ASP A 388 5.08 -14.40 -14.57
C ASP A 388 4.77 -13.69 -13.26
N LYS A 389 5.19 -14.25 -12.12
CA LYS A 389 5.01 -13.61 -10.81
C LYS A 389 5.66 -12.23 -10.77
N TYR A 390 6.84 -12.01 -11.33
CA TYR A 390 7.46 -10.69 -11.33
C TYR A 390 6.80 -9.76 -12.35
N LYS A 391 6.66 -10.19 -13.62
CA LYS A 391 6.15 -9.34 -14.72
C LYS A 391 4.66 -9.03 -14.58
N ALA A 392 3.83 -10.05 -14.38
CA ALA A 392 2.37 -9.90 -14.29
C ALA A 392 1.93 -9.23 -12.98
N LYS A 393 2.60 -9.51 -11.86
CA LYS A 393 2.29 -8.82 -10.60
C LYS A 393 2.59 -7.33 -10.69
N ASN A 394 3.77 -6.96 -11.20
CA ASN A 394 4.12 -5.56 -11.33
C ASN A 394 3.13 -4.84 -12.27
N PHE A 395 2.79 -5.44 -13.41
CA PHE A 395 1.78 -4.91 -14.33
C PHE A 395 0.40 -4.73 -13.64
N ASN A 396 -0.06 -5.73 -12.89
CA ASN A 396 -1.34 -5.66 -12.19
C ASN A 396 -1.34 -4.60 -11.07
N ASP A 397 -0.33 -4.61 -10.20
CA ASP A 397 -0.23 -3.72 -9.04
C ASP A 397 -0.01 -2.24 -9.43
N THR A 398 0.56 -1.97 -10.61
CA THR A 398 0.80 -0.60 -11.09
C THR A 398 -0.19 -0.16 -12.15
N PHE A 399 -0.19 -0.80 -13.32
CA PHE A 399 -0.96 -0.35 -14.49
C PHE A 399 -2.45 -0.65 -14.32
N VAL A 400 -2.83 -1.90 -14.05
CA VAL A 400 -4.25 -2.29 -13.93
C VAL A 400 -4.93 -1.55 -12.78
N TYR A 401 -4.22 -1.37 -11.67
CA TYR A 401 -4.72 -0.59 -10.53
C TYR A 401 -5.08 0.84 -10.96
N ARG A 402 -4.17 1.54 -11.64
CA ARG A 402 -4.36 2.93 -12.05
C ARG A 402 -5.37 3.11 -13.17
N VAL A 403 -5.40 2.18 -14.13
CA VAL A 403 -6.44 2.16 -15.16
C VAL A 403 -7.80 1.96 -14.53
N GLY A 404 -7.94 1.04 -13.56
CA GLY A 404 -9.22 0.84 -12.88
C GLY A 404 -9.63 2.03 -12.01
N ASP A 405 -8.69 2.74 -11.36
CA ASP A 405 -8.98 4.03 -10.71
C ASP A 405 -9.57 5.02 -11.73
N GLN A 406 -8.97 5.12 -12.91
CA GLN A 406 -9.39 6.06 -13.96
C GLN A 406 -10.75 5.70 -14.57
N VAL A 407 -10.97 4.42 -14.87
CA VAL A 407 -12.25 3.91 -15.36
C VAL A 407 -13.34 4.16 -14.32
N GLY A 408 -13.08 3.86 -13.04
CA GLY A 408 -14.01 4.12 -11.96
C GLY A 408 -14.36 5.60 -11.82
N ALA A 409 -13.37 6.48 -11.89
CA ALA A 409 -13.58 7.92 -11.77
C ALA A 409 -14.42 8.49 -12.92
N TRP A 410 -14.10 8.17 -14.17
CA TRP A 410 -14.85 8.66 -15.33
C TRP A 410 -16.22 8.01 -15.47
N SER A 411 -16.37 6.73 -15.12
CA SER A 411 -17.69 6.10 -15.14
C SER A 411 -18.62 6.67 -14.07
N TYR A 412 -18.11 6.99 -12.87
CA TYR A 412 -18.89 7.72 -11.87
C TYR A 412 -19.36 9.07 -12.42
N THR A 413 -18.45 9.88 -12.96
CA THR A 413 -18.77 11.19 -13.53
C THR A 413 -19.75 11.10 -14.69
N ALA A 414 -19.57 10.13 -15.60
CA ALA A 414 -20.47 9.92 -16.72
C ALA A 414 -21.89 9.57 -16.26
N MET A 415 -22.03 8.66 -15.28
CA MET A 415 -23.34 8.30 -14.73
C MET A 415 -24.00 9.48 -13.99
N ALA A 416 -23.20 10.29 -13.27
CA ALA A 416 -23.68 11.52 -12.65
C ALA A 416 -24.17 12.54 -13.70
N TRP A 417 -23.49 12.68 -14.83
CA TRP A 417 -23.94 13.52 -15.95
C TRP A 417 -25.26 13.04 -16.58
N PHE A 418 -25.52 11.73 -16.57
CA PHE A 418 -26.82 11.17 -16.94
C PHE A 418 -27.92 11.40 -15.88
N GLY A 419 -27.64 12.18 -14.83
CA GLY A 419 -28.61 12.56 -13.80
C GLY A 419 -28.78 11.53 -12.69
N MET A 420 -27.91 10.52 -12.59
CA MET A 420 -27.97 9.59 -11.47
C MET A 420 -27.49 10.28 -10.18
N GLY A 421 -28.40 10.42 -9.22
CA GLY A 421 -28.05 10.76 -7.84
C GLY A 421 -27.27 9.65 -7.12
N LEU A 422 -26.86 9.88 -5.88
CA LEU A 422 -26.06 8.94 -5.08
C LEU A 422 -26.67 7.52 -5.02
N THR A 423 -27.99 7.42 -4.90
CA THR A 423 -28.71 6.13 -4.92
C THR A 423 -28.52 5.39 -6.25
N GLY A 424 -28.71 6.08 -7.38
CA GLY A 424 -28.54 5.47 -8.71
C GLY A 424 -27.10 5.00 -8.92
N LEU A 425 -26.13 5.83 -8.54
CA LEU A 425 -24.72 5.50 -8.61
C LEU A 425 -24.37 4.27 -7.75
N ALA A 426 -24.92 4.16 -6.53
CA ALA A 426 -24.72 3.00 -5.68
C ALA A 426 -25.32 1.71 -6.30
N LEU A 427 -26.50 1.80 -6.91
CA LEU A 427 -27.14 0.65 -7.58
C LEU A 427 -26.30 0.10 -8.74
N THR A 428 -25.60 0.95 -9.49
CA THR A 428 -24.71 0.49 -10.58
C THR A 428 -23.57 -0.41 -10.09
N MET A 429 -23.17 -0.30 -8.82
CA MET A 429 -22.08 -1.09 -8.24
C MET A 429 -22.51 -2.45 -7.68
N LEU A 430 -23.82 -2.72 -7.56
CA LEU A 430 -24.34 -4.02 -7.18
C LEU A 430 -23.97 -5.13 -8.18
N PRO A 431 -24.27 -5.01 -9.50
CA PRO A 431 -23.88 -6.03 -10.47
C PRO A 431 -22.36 -6.19 -10.57
N VAL A 432 -21.60 -5.09 -10.48
CA VAL A 432 -20.12 -5.12 -10.50
C VAL A 432 -19.59 -5.91 -9.29
N SER A 433 -20.12 -5.66 -8.09
CA SER A 433 -19.72 -6.37 -6.87
C SER A 433 -20.10 -7.86 -6.91
N LEU A 434 -21.23 -8.19 -7.53
CA LEU A 434 -21.68 -9.57 -7.70
C LEU A 434 -20.80 -10.35 -8.70
N LEU A 435 -20.48 -9.75 -9.84
CA LEU A 435 -19.53 -10.31 -10.81
C LEU A 435 -18.15 -10.51 -10.17
N TRP A 436 -17.70 -9.53 -9.39
CA TRP A 436 -16.45 -9.61 -8.64
C TRP A 436 -16.44 -10.75 -7.62
N PHE A 437 -17.56 -10.99 -6.93
CA PHE A 437 -17.74 -12.10 -6.00
C PHE A 437 -17.56 -13.46 -6.68
N PHE A 438 -18.23 -13.68 -7.81
CA PHE A 438 -18.11 -14.94 -8.54
C PHE A 438 -16.72 -15.15 -9.13
N LEU A 439 -16.08 -14.08 -9.62
CA LEU A 439 -14.70 -14.11 -10.09
C LEU A 439 -13.73 -14.52 -8.97
N ALA A 440 -13.91 -13.99 -7.76
CA ALA A 440 -13.09 -14.34 -6.60
C ALA A 440 -13.20 -15.83 -6.24
N LEU A 441 -14.41 -16.38 -6.27
CA LEU A 441 -14.64 -17.81 -6.04
C LEU A 441 -14.03 -18.67 -7.14
N TRP A 442 -14.17 -18.26 -8.40
CA TRP A 442 -13.58 -18.95 -9.54
C TRP A 442 -12.03 -18.98 -9.46
N LEU A 443 -11.40 -17.85 -9.14
CA LEU A 443 -9.95 -17.77 -8.92
C LEU A 443 -9.50 -18.68 -7.78
N GLY A 444 -10.27 -18.73 -6.69
CA GLY A 444 -10.00 -19.62 -5.57
C GLY A 444 -10.02 -21.10 -5.93
N ARG A 445 -10.96 -21.51 -6.80
CA ARG A 445 -11.03 -22.88 -7.33
C ARG A 445 -9.82 -23.17 -8.22
N LYS A 446 -9.54 -22.30 -9.20
CA LYS A 446 -8.38 -22.46 -10.09
C LYS A 446 -7.05 -22.52 -9.36
N TYR A 447 -6.88 -21.70 -8.31
CA TYR A 447 -5.71 -21.77 -7.45
C TYR A 447 -5.53 -23.16 -6.83
N LYS A 448 -6.63 -23.75 -6.32
CA LYS A 448 -6.60 -25.07 -5.69
C LYS A 448 -6.24 -26.15 -6.72
N ASP A 449 -6.84 -26.12 -7.90
CA ASP A 449 -6.58 -27.07 -8.98
C ASP A 449 -5.09 -27.05 -9.37
N THR A 450 -4.54 -25.86 -9.66
CA THR A 450 -3.13 -25.70 -10.05
C THR A 450 -2.16 -26.08 -8.92
N TYR A 451 -2.53 -25.82 -7.66
CA TYR A 451 -1.72 -26.23 -6.52
C TYR A 451 -1.64 -27.76 -6.38
N GLN A 452 -2.75 -28.46 -6.61
CA GLN A 452 -2.81 -29.92 -6.57
C GLN A 452 -1.98 -30.54 -7.69
N GLU A 453 -2.13 -30.06 -8.93
CA GLU A 453 -1.34 -30.52 -10.09
C GLU A 453 0.18 -30.41 -9.84
N GLN A 454 0.64 -29.29 -9.25
CA GLN A 454 2.06 -29.08 -8.93
C GLN A 454 2.58 -29.98 -7.80
N THR A 455 1.69 -30.43 -6.92
CA THR A 455 2.05 -31.30 -5.79
C THR A 455 2.09 -32.76 -6.24
N GLU A 456 1.23 -33.16 -7.17
CA GLU A 456 1.20 -34.51 -7.75
C GLU A 456 2.31 -34.74 -8.79
N SER A 457 2.82 -33.68 -9.41
CA SER A 457 3.94 -33.75 -10.36
C SER A 457 5.33 -33.78 -9.71
N ARG A 458 5.42 -33.72 -8.38
CA ARG A 458 6.66 -33.75 -7.58
C ARG A 458 6.76 -35.05 -6.80
#